data_AF-A0A2G9PNT2-F1
#
_entry.id   AF-A0A2G9PNT2-F1
#
_cell.length_a   1.000
_cell.length_b   1.000
_cell.length_c   1.000
_cell.angle_alpha   90.00
_cell.angle_beta   90.00
_cell.angle_gamma   90.00
#
_symmetry.space_group_name_H-M   'P 1'
#
loop_
_entity.id
_entity.type
_entity.pdbx_description
1 polymer ?
#
loop_
_entity_poly.entity_id
_entity_poly.type
_entity_poly.pdbx_seq_one_letter_code
_entity_poly.pdbx_strand_id
1 'polypeptide(L)'
;MTWRTISRPGFFGKRRDEIKSGFDEKYGKDNWRRAYQWGREIIPREMAMQLYEDGYLMHFKRHLSVLEWLISTACDVYDNAESNVHSGLDYAAQENDSCHLQDISIRRCIVRLGRYFEGDHLVEIRSKSSEGAHLSPGKVLFHMQEMIKKPGLESWWNPGMIEDFYQSNKLLQVKR
;
A
#
# COMPACT_ATOMS: atom_id res chain seq x y z
N MET A 1 -17.55 -17.80 -13.63
CA MET A 1 -17.45 -18.00 -12.17
C MET A 1 -17.87 -16.72 -11.46
N THR A 2 -18.78 -16.79 -10.49
CA THR A 2 -19.29 -15.62 -9.76
C THR A 2 -18.70 -15.55 -8.35
N TRP A 3 -18.30 -14.36 -7.91
CA TRP A 3 -17.76 -14.10 -6.57
C TRP A 3 -18.81 -13.46 -5.66
N ARG A 4 -18.85 -13.86 -4.39
CA ARG A 4 -19.69 -13.23 -3.36
C ARG A 4 -18.82 -12.49 -2.36
N THR A 5 -19.09 -11.20 -2.16
CA THR A 5 -18.46 -10.41 -1.10
C THR A 5 -18.97 -10.86 0.26
N ILE A 6 -18.03 -11.16 1.18
CA ILE A 6 -18.31 -11.63 2.53
C ILE A 6 -18.15 -10.50 3.55
N SER A 7 -17.05 -9.73 3.45
CA SER A 7 -16.72 -8.70 4.43
C SER A 7 -15.72 -7.69 3.88
N ARG A 8 -15.46 -6.64 4.68
CA ARG A 8 -14.34 -5.70 4.51
C ARG A 8 -13.33 -5.96 5.62
N PRO A 9 -12.32 -6.82 5.39
CA PRO A 9 -11.51 -7.34 6.49
C PRO A 9 -10.43 -6.36 6.98
N GLY A 10 -10.30 -5.18 6.33
CA GLY A 10 -9.41 -4.11 6.79
C GLY A 10 -7.94 -4.51 6.84
N PHE A 11 -7.22 -3.91 7.79
CA PHE A 11 -5.78 -4.09 7.98
C PHE A 11 -5.46 -5.40 8.70
N PHE A 12 -4.55 -6.19 8.12
CA PHE A 12 -4.14 -7.48 8.70
C PHE A 12 -2.94 -7.34 9.63
N GLY A 13 -2.07 -6.35 9.38
CA GLY A 13 -0.83 -6.15 10.13
C GLY A 13 0.01 -7.41 10.25
N LYS A 14 0.59 -7.61 11.44
CA LYS A 14 1.43 -8.77 11.79
C LYS A 14 0.70 -10.11 11.74
N ARG A 15 -0.63 -10.10 11.77
CA ARG A 15 -1.47 -11.32 11.71
C ARG A 15 -1.83 -11.69 10.28
N ARG A 16 -1.15 -11.13 9.26
CA ARG A 16 -1.41 -11.39 7.84
C ARG A 16 -1.51 -12.88 7.54
N ASP A 17 -0.49 -13.65 7.94
CA ASP A 17 -0.40 -15.05 7.54
C ASP A 17 -1.39 -15.91 8.33
N GLU A 18 -1.59 -15.63 9.62
CA GLU A 18 -2.65 -16.23 10.43
C GLU A 18 -4.05 -16.01 9.82
N ILE A 19 -4.38 -14.77 9.44
CA ILE A 19 -5.67 -14.43 8.83
C ILE A 19 -5.86 -15.15 7.49
N LYS A 20 -4.81 -15.19 6.65
CA LYS A 20 -4.86 -15.88 5.36
C LYS A 20 -5.04 -17.38 5.53
N SER A 21 -4.32 -18.01 6.46
CA SER A 21 -4.48 -19.42 6.80
C SER A 21 -5.88 -19.72 7.31
N GLY A 22 -6.45 -18.85 8.16
CA GLY A 22 -7.84 -18.98 8.61
C GLY A 22 -8.86 -18.86 7.47
N PHE A 23 -8.60 -18.06 6.44
CA PHE A 23 -9.44 -18.03 5.24
C PHE A 23 -9.27 -19.28 4.37
N ASP A 24 -8.05 -19.79 4.24
CA ASP A 24 -7.77 -21.04 3.53
C ASP A 24 -8.49 -22.22 4.19
N GLU A 25 -8.46 -22.31 5.52
CA GLU A 25 -9.17 -23.33 6.29
C GLU A 25 -10.69 -23.19 6.15
N LYS A 26 -11.20 -21.95 6.27
CA LYS A 26 -12.65 -21.70 6.29
C LYS A 26 -13.33 -21.83 4.93
N TYR A 27 -12.67 -21.38 3.86
CA TYR A 27 -13.29 -21.29 2.53
C TYR A 27 -12.66 -22.25 1.51
N GLY A 28 -11.50 -22.84 1.83
CA GLY A 28 -10.68 -23.59 0.91
C GLY A 28 -9.67 -22.68 0.20
N LYS A 29 -8.44 -23.17 0.05
CA LYS A 29 -7.41 -22.54 -0.78
C LYS A 29 -7.97 -22.34 -2.20
N ASP A 30 -7.71 -21.18 -2.78
CA ASP A 30 -8.21 -20.74 -4.11
C ASP A 30 -9.74 -20.54 -4.23
N ASN A 31 -10.51 -20.71 -3.16
CA ASN A 31 -11.94 -20.43 -3.13
C ASN A 31 -12.29 -19.07 -2.51
N TRP A 32 -11.28 -18.30 -2.11
CA TRP A 32 -11.43 -16.92 -1.69
C TRP A 32 -10.39 -16.02 -2.36
N ARG A 33 -10.68 -14.72 -2.41
CA ARG A 33 -9.75 -13.70 -2.91
C ARG A 33 -9.90 -12.39 -2.16
N ARG A 34 -8.83 -11.58 -2.23
CA ARG A 34 -8.91 -10.14 -1.94
C ARG A 34 -9.29 -9.42 -3.24
N ALA A 35 -10.27 -8.54 -3.14
CA ALA A 35 -10.65 -7.62 -4.20
C ALA A 35 -10.88 -6.24 -3.58
N TYR A 36 -11.11 -5.22 -4.41
CA TYR A 36 -11.27 -3.85 -3.93
C TYR A 36 -12.50 -3.21 -4.56
N GLN A 37 -13.30 -2.54 -3.75
CA GLN A 37 -14.40 -1.71 -4.26
C GLN A 37 -13.82 -0.49 -4.96
N TRP A 38 -14.32 -0.17 -6.16
CA TRP A 38 -13.99 1.05 -6.89
C TRP A 38 -15.26 1.64 -7.50
N GLY A 39 -15.88 2.61 -6.82
CA GLY A 39 -17.21 3.09 -7.21
C GLY A 39 -18.22 1.94 -7.22
N ARG A 40 -18.81 1.64 -8.38
CA ARG A 40 -19.72 0.50 -8.59
C ARG A 40 -19.01 -0.80 -8.96
N GLU A 41 -17.73 -0.73 -9.30
CA GLU A 41 -16.93 -1.85 -9.78
C GLU A 41 -16.18 -2.56 -8.65
N ILE A 42 -15.74 -3.79 -8.94
CA ILE A 42 -14.83 -4.55 -8.08
C ILE A 42 -13.57 -4.84 -8.88
N ILE A 43 -12.45 -4.28 -8.43
CA ILE A 43 -11.15 -4.40 -9.09
C ILE A 43 -10.26 -5.42 -8.36
N PRO A 44 -9.34 -6.09 -9.09
CA PRO A 44 -8.36 -6.98 -8.48
C PRO A 44 -7.30 -6.19 -7.71
N ARG A 45 -6.50 -6.91 -6.90
CA ARG A 45 -5.46 -6.30 -6.06
C ARG A 45 -4.46 -5.50 -6.89
N GLU A 46 -4.10 -5.98 -8.06
CA GLU A 46 -3.08 -5.39 -8.94
C GLU A 46 -3.49 -3.98 -9.37
N MET A 47 -4.76 -3.77 -9.72
CA MET A 47 -5.29 -2.42 -10.02
C MET A 47 -5.34 -1.54 -8.76
N ALA A 48 -5.75 -2.11 -7.61
CA ALA A 48 -5.74 -1.35 -6.36
C ALA A 48 -4.32 -0.91 -5.94
N MET A 49 -3.30 -1.71 -6.25
CA MET A 49 -1.90 -1.35 -6.03
C MET A 49 -1.45 -0.23 -6.98
N GLN A 50 -1.90 -0.22 -8.24
CA GLN A 50 -1.62 0.91 -9.15
C GLN A 50 -2.26 2.21 -8.64
N LEU A 51 -3.49 2.16 -8.12
CA LEU A 51 -4.15 3.33 -7.52
C LEU A 51 -3.43 3.81 -6.25
N TYR A 52 -2.95 2.88 -5.41
CA TYR A 52 -2.13 3.17 -4.24
C TYR A 52 -0.86 3.94 -4.64
N GLU A 53 -0.15 3.43 -5.65
CA GLU A 53 1.04 4.06 -6.23
C GLU A 53 0.72 5.43 -6.84
N ASP A 54 -0.40 5.59 -7.54
CA ASP A 54 -0.83 6.87 -8.09
C ASP A 54 -1.09 7.92 -6.99
N GLY A 55 -1.45 7.50 -5.78
CA GLY A 55 -1.47 8.36 -4.60
C GLY A 55 -0.11 9.02 -4.34
N TYR A 56 0.96 8.22 -4.31
CA TYR A 56 2.32 8.71 -4.15
C TYR A 56 2.79 9.54 -5.35
N LEU A 57 2.49 9.09 -6.57
CA LEU A 57 2.86 9.83 -7.78
C LEU A 57 2.26 11.24 -7.78
N MET A 58 0.96 11.34 -7.44
CA MET A 58 0.28 12.62 -7.35
C MET A 58 0.78 13.47 -6.18
N HIS A 59 1.19 12.84 -5.08
CA HIS A 59 1.85 13.54 -3.98
C HIS A 59 3.17 14.17 -4.45
N PHE A 60 4.08 13.40 -5.07
CA PHE A 60 5.35 13.94 -5.56
C PHE A 60 5.16 15.03 -6.63
N LYS A 61 4.21 14.87 -7.54
CA LYS A 61 3.89 15.89 -8.55
C LYS A 61 3.40 17.21 -7.94
N ARG A 62 2.69 17.15 -6.81
CA ARG A 62 2.18 18.34 -6.09
C ARG A 62 3.19 18.93 -5.11
N HIS A 63 4.14 18.12 -4.65
CA HIS A 63 5.13 18.47 -3.64
C HIS A 63 6.53 18.16 -4.15
N LEU A 64 6.98 18.89 -5.17
CA LEU A 64 8.28 18.66 -5.80
C LEU A 64 9.43 18.75 -4.78
N SER A 65 9.35 19.64 -3.78
CA SER A 65 10.37 19.73 -2.73
C SER A 65 10.55 18.43 -1.94
N VAL A 66 9.49 17.65 -1.74
CA VAL A 66 9.54 16.33 -1.08
C VAL A 66 10.22 15.31 -2.00
N LEU A 67 9.90 15.34 -3.30
CA LEU A 67 10.58 14.51 -4.29
C LEU A 67 12.08 14.82 -4.35
N GLU A 68 12.45 16.10 -4.47
CA GLU A 68 13.83 16.54 -4.55
C GLU A 68 14.62 16.19 -3.29
N TRP A 69 14.03 16.42 -2.11
CA TRP A 69 14.63 15.97 -0.85
C TRP A 69 14.86 14.47 -0.88
N LEU A 70 13.83 13.68 -1.19
CA LEU A 70 13.91 12.23 -1.12
C LEU A 70 15.01 11.68 -2.03
N ILE A 71 15.08 12.12 -3.30
CA ILE A 71 16.07 11.59 -4.23
C ILE A 71 17.50 12.09 -3.95
N SER A 72 17.66 13.29 -3.39
CA SER A 72 18.99 13.83 -3.06
C SER A 72 19.52 13.35 -1.70
N THR A 73 18.63 12.91 -0.81
CA THR A 73 18.96 12.40 0.52
C THR A 73 19.13 10.89 0.53
N ALA A 74 18.22 10.15 -0.11
CA ALA A 74 18.21 8.69 -0.04
C ALA A 74 19.02 8.06 -1.17
N CYS A 75 19.77 6.99 -0.87
CA CYS A 75 20.29 6.05 -1.87
C CYS A 75 19.26 4.95 -2.22
N ASP A 76 18.34 4.65 -1.30
CA ASP A 76 17.10 3.90 -1.47
C ASP A 76 16.19 4.13 -0.24
N VAL A 77 14.94 3.69 -0.30
CA VAL A 77 13.98 3.72 0.81
C VAL A 77 13.69 2.34 1.34
N TYR A 78 13.27 2.22 2.60
CA TYR A 78 12.78 0.96 3.17
C TYR A 78 11.65 1.18 4.17
N ASP A 79 10.82 0.15 4.36
CA ASP A 79 9.67 0.22 5.25
C ASP A 79 10.11 0.10 6.70
N ASN A 80 10.43 -1.12 7.17
CA ASN A 80 10.79 -1.37 8.57
C ASN A 80 12.06 -2.21 8.76
N ALA A 81 12.66 -2.69 7.67
CA ALA A 81 13.92 -3.39 7.69
C ALA A 81 14.72 -2.98 6.44
N GLU A 82 16.01 -2.72 6.60
CA GLU A 82 16.88 -2.32 5.48
C GLU A 82 16.86 -3.35 4.34
N SER A 83 16.67 -4.64 4.66
CA SER A 83 16.52 -5.71 3.67
C SER A 83 15.33 -5.52 2.71
N ASN A 84 14.36 -4.66 3.03
CA ASN A 84 13.22 -4.38 2.15
C ASN A 84 13.67 -3.86 0.78
N VAL A 85 14.85 -3.24 0.68
CA VAL A 85 15.46 -2.78 -0.59
C VAL A 85 15.59 -3.90 -1.62
N HIS A 86 15.79 -5.15 -1.18
CA HIS A 86 15.97 -6.30 -2.08
C HIS A 86 14.71 -6.66 -2.87
N SER A 87 13.53 -6.17 -2.46
CA SER A 87 12.30 -6.31 -3.24
C SER A 87 12.30 -5.50 -4.54
N GLY A 88 13.14 -4.47 -4.63
CA GLY A 88 13.17 -3.54 -5.76
C GLY A 88 11.76 -3.02 -6.09
N LEU A 89 11.25 -3.39 -7.26
CA LEU A 89 9.95 -2.96 -7.78
C LEU A 89 8.85 -4.05 -7.70
N ASP A 90 9.12 -5.18 -7.04
CA ASP A 90 8.25 -6.36 -7.02
C ASP A 90 7.40 -6.48 -5.74
N TYR A 91 6.10 -6.21 -5.86
CA TYR A 91 5.12 -6.38 -4.78
C TYR A 91 4.89 -7.83 -4.32
N ALA A 92 5.41 -8.83 -5.03
CA ALA A 92 5.36 -10.23 -4.62
C ALA A 92 6.52 -10.60 -3.68
N ALA A 93 7.66 -9.92 -3.78
CA ALA A 93 8.77 -10.03 -2.84
C ALA A 93 8.37 -9.35 -1.52
N GLN A 94 7.87 -10.15 -0.58
CA GLN A 94 7.43 -9.70 0.74
C GLN A 94 8.18 -10.46 1.80
N GLU A 95 8.77 -9.73 2.74
CA GLU A 95 9.44 -10.27 3.92
C GLU A 95 8.77 -9.78 5.21
N ASN A 96 9.19 -10.35 6.35
CA ASN A 96 8.71 -10.01 7.68
C ASN A 96 7.18 -10.21 7.88
N ASP A 97 6.71 -9.88 9.09
CA ASP A 97 5.32 -10.11 9.52
C ASP A 97 4.30 -9.21 8.83
N SER A 98 4.73 -8.11 8.21
CA SER A 98 3.86 -7.11 7.58
C SER A 98 4.27 -6.86 6.15
N CYS A 99 3.29 -6.59 5.28
CA CYS A 99 3.59 -6.16 3.91
C CYS A 99 4.26 -4.78 3.91
N HIS A 100 5.34 -4.66 3.15
CA HIS A 100 6.02 -3.41 2.84
C HIS A 100 5.64 -3.00 1.42
N LEU A 101 4.53 -2.26 1.32
CA LEU A 101 4.00 -1.82 0.02
C LEU A 101 4.46 -0.41 -0.33
N GLN A 102 4.70 0.41 0.69
CA GLN A 102 4.99 1.83 0.53
C GLN A 102 6.36 2.08 -0.08
N ASP A 103 7.39 1.34 0.32
CA ASP A 103 8.76 1.46 -0.19
C ASP A 103 8.78 1.08 -1.68
N ILE A 104 8.16 -0.05 -2.04
CA ILE A 104 8.02 -0.48 -3.43
C ILE A 104 7.24 0.56 -4.25
N SER A 105 6.14 1.11 -3.72
CA SER A 105 5.33 2.14 -4.40
C SER A 105 6.14 3.39 -4.67
N ILE A 106 6.94 3.85 -3.71
CA ILE A 106 7.80 5.02 -3.85
C ILE A 106 8.88 4.77 -4.90
N ARG A 107 9.61 3.64 -4.85
CA ARG A 107 10.62 3.29 -5.88
C ARG A 107 10.01 3.30 -7.28
N ARG A 108 8.81 2.73 -7.45
CA ARG A 108 8.08 2.73 -8.73
C ARG A 108 7.67 4.14 -9.17
N CYS A 109 7.27 5.01 -8.25
CA CYS A 109 6.98 6.41 -8.55
C CYS A 109 8.23 7.17 -9.03
N ILE A 110 9.38 6.97 -8.38
CA ILE A 110 10.66 7.57 -8.78
C ILE A 110 11.00 7.19 -10.23
N VAL A 111 10.90 5.90 -10.56
CA VAL A 111 11.10 5.41 -11.94
C VAL A 111 10.08 6.02 -12.92
N ARG A 112 8.79 6.05 -12.57
CA ARG A 112 7.72 6.65 -13.42
C ARG A 112 7.90 8.15 -13.65
N LEU A 113 8.60 8.84 -12.75
CA LEU A 113 8.94 10.25 -12.88
C LEU A 113 10.26 10.47 -13.66
N GLY A 114 10.91 9.41 -14.13
CA GLY A 114 12.19 9.48 -14.82
C GLY A 114 13.33 9.96 -13.92
N ARG A 115 13.24 9.67 -12.62
CA ARG A 115 14.24 10.03 -11.60
C ARG A 115 14.92 8.77 -11.07
N TYR A 116 15.97 8.96 -10.29
CA TYR A 116 16.70 7.92 -9.56
C TYR A 116 17.17 8.51 -8.23
N PHE A 117 17.49 7.63 -7.28
CA PHE A 117 18.07 8.02 -6.00
C PHE A 117 19.54 8.40 -6.18
N GLU A 118 19.97 9.50 -5.58
CA GLU A 118 21.31 10.10 -5.69
C GLU A 118 21.95 10.36 -4.32
N GLY A 119 21.21 10.13 -3.23
CA GLY A 119 21.71 10.32 -1.88
C GLY A 119 22.66 9.24 -1.41
N ASP A 120 23.05 9.31 -0.14
CA ASP A 120 24.18 8.55 0.41
C ASP A 120 23.79 7.52 1.49
N HIS A 121 22.53 7.50 1.92
CA HIS A 121 22.05 6.55 2.93
C HIS A 121 20.61 6.09 2.70
N LEU A 122 20.23 5.01 3.39
CA LEU A 122 18.88 4.47 3.33
C LEU A 122 17.91 5.32 4.16
N VAL A 123 16.74 5.65 3.60
CA VAL A 123 15.70 6.38 4.31
C VAL A 123 14.56 5.45 4.74
N GLU A 124 14.34 5.35 6.04
CA GLU A 124 13.16 4.69 6.60
C GLU A 124 11.92 5.55 6.37
N ILE A 125 10.82 4.94 5.93
CA ILE A 125 9.55 5.64 5.63
C ILE A 125 8.37 5.19 6.51
N ARG A 126 8.56 4.26 7.47
CA ARG A 126 7.48 3.73 8.31
C ARG A 126 7.39 4.35 9.69
N SER A 127 8.49 4.34 10.46
CA SER A 127 8.46 4.78 11.85
C SER A 127 8.03 6.25 11.95
N LYS A 128 7.28 6.59 13.00
CA LYS A 128 6.86 7.98 13.27
C LYS A 128 8.05 8.92 13.53
N SER A 129 9.18 8.38 13.95
CA SER A 129 10.42 9.12 14.23
C SER A 129 11.43 9.07 13.08
N SER A 130 11.12 8.35 11.98
CA SER A 130 12.00 8.29 10.82
C SER A 130 12.02 9.62 10.07
N GLU A 131 13.10 9.87 9.33
CA GLU A 131 13.19 11.04 8.46
C GLU A 131 12.10 11.03 7.38
N GLY A 132 11.83 9.85 6.80
CA GLY A 132 10.76 9.61 5.83
C GLY A 132 9.37 9.46 6.45
N ALA A 133 9.16 9.75 7.73
CA ALA A 133 7.88 9.53 8.42
C ALA A 133 6.69 10.25 7.77
N HIS A 134 6.93 11.32 7.02
CA HIS A 134 5.93 12.08 6.29
C HIS A 134 5.44 11.39 5.01
N LEU A 135 6.19 10.39 4.51
CA LEU A 135 5.83 9.54 3.37
C LEU A 135 5.01 8.29 3.76
N SER A 136 4.69 8.11 5.03
CA SER A 136 3.82 7.02 5.48
C SER A 136 2.45 7.08 4.78
N PRO A 137 1.85 5.95 4.34
CA PRO A 137 0.58 5.95 3.61
C PRO A 137 -0.59 6.35 4.50
N GLY A 138 -0.41 6.37 5.83
CA GLY A 138 -1.35 6.93 6.79
C GLY A 138 -1.30 8.47 6.90
N LYS A 139 -0.39 9.12 6.16
CA LYS A 139 -0.20 10.59 6.13
C LYS A 139 -0.21 11.18 4.72
N VAL A 140 0.07 10.38 3.69
CA VAL A 140 -0.02 10.82 2.29
C VAL A 140 -1.46 10.73 1.80
N LEU A 141 -1.98 11.84 1.27
CA LEU A 141 -3.36 11.92 0.75
C LEU A 141 -3.57 10.97 -0.44
N PHE A 142 -4.68 10.25 -0.43
CA PHE A 142 -5.15 9.57 -1.62
C PHE A 142 -5.70 10.60 -2.61
N HIS A 143 -5.32 10.51 -3.87
CA HIS A 143 -5.59 11.56 -4.86
C HIS A 143 -7.04 11.59 -5.35
N MET A 144 -7.83 10.52 -5.15
CA MET A 144 -9.26 10.40 -5.48
C MET A 144 -10.08 10.06 -4.22
N GLN A 145 -10.13 10.99 -3.25
CA GLN A 145 -10.72 10.74 -1.93
C GLN A 145 -12.21 10.35 -1.98
N GLU A 146 -12.94 10.83 -2.97
CA GLU A 146 -14.33 10.51 -3.25
C GLU A 146 -14.55 9.02 -3.56
N MET A 147 -13.49 8.31 -3.96
CA MET A 147 -13.54 6.89 -4.27
C MET A 147 -13.27 5.99 -3.05
N ILE A 148 -12.98 6.58 -1.88
CA ILE A 148 -12.79 5.83 -0.64
C ILE A 148 -14.16 5.38 -0.11
N LYS A 149 -14.33 4.06 0.07
CA LYS A 149 -15.57 3.46 0.50
C LYS A 149 -15.98 3.94 1.89
N LYS A 150 -17.21 4.47 2.01
CA LYS A 150 -17.81 4.92 3.27
C LYS A 150 -18.84 3.91 3.84
N PRO A 151 -18.98 3.81 5.19
CA PRO A 151 -18.10 4.43 6.19
C PRO A 151 -16.67 3.87 6.07
N GLY A 152 -15.68 4.73 6.33
CA GLY A 152 -14.27 4.32 6.33
C GLY A 152 -14.00 3.33 7.46
N LEU A 153 -12.97 2.50 7.33
CA LEU A 153 -12.49 1.69 8.44
C LEU A 153 -11.55 2.54 9.31
N GLU A 154 -11.73 2.46 10.63
CA GLU A 154 -10.90 3.18 11.60
C GLU A 154 -9.69 2.35 12.02
N SER A 155 -8.51 2.97 12.04
CA SER A 155 -7.27 2.37 12.52
C SER A 155 -6.17 3.44 12.67
N TRP A 156 -4.91 3.06 12.50
CA TRP A 156 -3.73 3.92 12.69
C TRP A 156 -3.53 5.00 11.60
N TRP A 157 -4.30 4.95 10.50
CA TRP A 157 -4.22 5.94 9.41
C TRP A 157 -5.27 7.04 9.57
N ASN A 158 -5.00 8.21 8.99
CA ASN A 158 -5.99 9.29 8.93
C ASN A 158 -7.00 9.06 7.80
N PRO A 159 -8.25 9.55 7.92
CA PRO A 159 -9.21 9.53 6.82
C PRO A 159 -8.70 10.27 5.58
N GLY A 160 -9.01 9.76 4.39
CA GLY A 160 -8.61 10.38 3.12
C GLY A 160 -7.19 10.04 2.65
N MET A 161 -6.43 9.26 3.42
CA MET A 161 -5.06 8.89 3.10
C MET A 161 -4.99 7.66 2.20
N ILE A 162 -3.82 7.40 1.61
CA ILE A 162 -3.57 6.22 0.77
C ILE A 162 -3.94 4.93 1.50
N GLU A 163 -3.58 4.82 2.79
CA GLU A 163 -3.92 3.66 3.59
C GLU A 163 -5.43 3.54 3.85
N ASP A 164 -6.15 4.67 4.00
CA ASP A 164 -7.62 4.67 4.12
C ASP A 164 -8.25 4.05 2.87
N PHE A 165 -7.86 4.49 1.68
CA PHE A 165 -8.30 3.86 0.42
C PHE A 165 -8.02 2.36 0.43
N TYR A 166 -6.78 1.96 0.69
CA TYR A 166 -6.37 0.57 0.56
C TYR A 166 -7.07 -0.35 1.55
N GLN A 167 -7.32 0.10 2.77
CA GLN A 167 -7.94 -0.72 3.80
C GLN A 167 -9.46 -0.65 3.73
N SER A 168 -10.04 0.54 3.56
CA SER A 168 -11.48 0.75 3.48
C SER A 168 -12.08 0.10 2.24
N ASN A 169 -11.37 0.08 1.11
CA ASN A 169 -11.91 -0.48 -0.12
C ASN A 169 -11.70 -2.00 -0.22
N LYS A 170 -10.87 -2.60 0.63
CA LYS A 170 -10.57 -4.04 0.61
C LYS A 170 -11.81 -4.88 0.92
N LEU A 171 -12.04 -5.87 0.08
CA LEU A 171 -13.11 -6.85 0.16
C LEU A 171 -12.53 -8.25 0.29
N LEU A 172 -13.13 -9.07 1.15
CA LEU A 172 -13.01 -10.52 1.10
C LEU A 172 -14.14 -11.06 0.21
N GLN A 173 -13.79 -11.83 -0.82
CA GLN A 173 -14.77 -12.52 -1.65
C GLN A 173 -14.52 -14.02 -1.66
N VAL A 174 -15.59 -14.80 -1.79
CA VAL A 174 -15.53 -16.26 -1.95
C VAL A 174 -16.21 -16.69 -3.24
N LYS A 175 -15.76 -17.80 -3.84
CA LYS A 175 -16.44 -18.39 -5.00
C LYS A 175 -17.87 -18.80 -4.58
N ARG A 176 -18.82 -18.57 -5.48
CA ARG A 176 -20.12 -19.23 -5.42
C ARG A 176 -20.04 -20.58 -6.10
#